data_AF-A0A1I1DIL4-F1
#
_entry.id   AF-A0A1I1DIL4-F1
#
_cell.length_a   1.000
_cell.length_b   1.000
_cell.length_c   1.000
_cell.angle_alpha   90.00
_cell.angle_beta   90.00
_cell.angle_gamma   90.00
#
_symmetry.space_group_name_H-M   'P 1'
#
loop_
_entity.id
_entity.type
_entity.pdbx_description
1 polymer ?
#
loop_
_entity_poly.entity_id
_entity_poly.type
_entity_poly.pdbx_seq_one_letter_code
_entity_poly.pdbx_strand_id
1 'polypeptide(L)'
;MATHESGGTDRVLETSFGERFEIRETGAETEGELVRIDTCLDPGVRRPLHSHPKQDERFVVREGTLALAVGDGKRLLEAGEETTVAAGTPHTFWNPHGGEREVRFTTEHRPALRFDEFVRAMVALDREGGLDSDGMPANPLVGATLLEEFRDEMRAEDVPLPVQRLVFPVLAGIGGVLGYGAPEPDAPP
;
A
#
# COMPACT_ATOMS: atom_id res chain seq x y z
N MET A 1 -19.87 -1.22 28.23
CA MET A 1 -19.01 -2.42 28.28
C MET A 1 -19.19 -3.15 26.96
N ALA A 2 -18.33 -2.84 26.00
CA ALA A 2 -18.07 -3.61 24.78
C ALA A 2 -16.84 -2.93 24.16
N THR A 3 -15.67 -3.47 24.45
CA THR A 3 -14.41 -3.12 23.81
C THR A 3 -14.48 -3.58 22.36
N HIS A 4 -14.29 -2.66 21.41
CA HIS A 4 -14.03 -3.02 20.03
C HIS A 4 -12.61 -3.58 19.98
N GLU A 5 -12.48 -4.91 20.01
CA GLU A 5 -11.28 -5.62 19.59
C GLU A 5 -11.51 -6.03 18.14
N SER A 6 -11.08 -5.19 17.19
CA SER A 6 -10.89 -5.60 15.80
C SER A 6 -9.45 -5.32 15.44
N GLY A 7 -8.54 -6.11 16.00
CA GLY A 7 -7.18 -6.22 15.50
C GLY A 7 -7.13 -7.48 14.65
N GLY A 8 -7.16 -7.34 13.33
CA GLY A 8 -6.93 -8.45 12.40
C GLY A 8 -5.72 -9.28 12.85
N THR A 9 -5.94 -10.56 13.13
CA THR A 9 -4.93 -11.46 13.72
C THR A 9 -3.81 -11.80 12.74
N ASP A 10 -4.05 -11.68 11.44
CA ASP A 10 -3.04 -11.97 10.43
C ASP A 10 -2.08 -10.78 10.30
N ARG A 11 -0.83 -10.96 10.75
CA ARG A 11 0.23 -9.95 10.62
C ARG A 11 1.06 -10.15 9.37
N VAL A 12 0.99 -11.32 8.75
CA VAL A 12 1.79 -11.66 7.57
C VAL A 12 0.86 -11.74 6.37
N LEU A 13 1.03 -10.82 5.44
CA LEU A 13 0.21 -10.70 4.25
C LEU A 13 1.08 -10.96 3.02
N GLU A 14 0.52 -11.61 2.01
CA GLU A 14 1.25 -11.92 0.78
C GLU A 14 0.34 -11.69 -0.41
N THR A 15 0.91 -11.06 -1.43
CA THR A 15 0.29 -10.87 -2.74
C THR A 15 0.73 -12.00 -3.68
N SER A 16 -0.15 -12.35 -4.62
CA SER A 16 0.04 -13.37 -5.64
C SER A 16 1.22 -13.09 -6.58
N PHE A 17 1.69 -11.83 -6.63
CA PHE A 17 2.76 -11.35 -7.48
C PHE A 17 4.09 -11.11 -6.76
N GLY A 18 4.25 -11.58 -5.52
CA GLY A 18 5.57 -11.68 -4.86
C GLY A 18 5.96 -10.51 -3.95
N GLU A 19 4.99 -9.81 -3.37
CA GLU A 19 5.20 -8.89 -2.27
C GLU A 19 4.64 -9.47 -0.97
N ARG A 20 5.49 -9.60 0.05
CA ARG A 20 5.13 -10.06 1.40
C ARG A 20 5.31 -8.94 2.41
N PHE A 21 4.30 -8.76 3.26
CA PHE A 21 4.26 -7.77 4.33
C PHE A 21 4.21 -8.46 5.69
N GLU A 22 4.89 -7.92 6.67
CA GLU A 22 4.73 -8.25 8.08
C GLU A 22 4.43 -6.97 8.86
N ILE A 23 3.19 -6.78 9.28
CA ILE A 23 2.74 -5.63 10.06
C ILE A 23 3.31 -5.76 11.48
N ARG A 24 4.29 -4.90 11.79
CA ARG A 24 4.95 -4.86 13.10
C ARG A 24 4.15 -4.07 14.11
N GLU A 25 3.65 -2.91 13.68
CA GLU A 25 2.84 -2.00 14.50
C GLU A 25 1.73 -1.41 13.63
N THR A 26 0.48 -1.52 14.09
CA THR A 26 -0.69 -0.90 13.46
C THR A 26 -0.87 0.54 13.93
N GLY A 27 -1.71 1.30 13.23
CA GLY A 27 -2.09 2.63 13.68
C GLY A 27 -2.80 2.63 15.04
N ALA A 28 -3.59 1.58 15.31
CA ALA A 28 -4.26 1.44 16.60
C ALA A 28 -3.28 1.19 17.76
N GLU A 29 -2.25 0.36 17.54
CA GLU A 29 -1.22 0.04 18.55
C GLU A 29 -0.34 1.25 18.89
N THR A 30 -0.18 2.18 17.96
CA THR A 30 0.68 3.36 18.10
C THR A 30 -0.11 4.63 18.40
N GLU A 31 -1.40 4.52 18.73
CA GLU A 31 -2.30 5.65 18.97
C GLU A 31 -2.31 6.67 17.80
N GLY A 32 -2.14 6.18 16.58
CA GLY A 32 -2.13 6.97 15.35
C GLY A 32 -0.76 7.54 14.98
N GLU A 33 0.31 7.27 15.74
CA GLU A 33 1.63 7.83 15.49
C GLU A 33 2.24 7.30 14.18
N LEU A 34 2.19 5.99 13.96
CA LEU A 34 2.78 5.34 12.78
C LEU A 34 2.16 3.98 12.44
N VAL A 35 2.34 3.56 11.20
CA VAL A 35 2.28 2.12 10.82
C VAL A 35 3.68 1.67 10.46
N ARG A 36 4.15 0.54 11.04
CA ARG A 36 5.46 -0.07 10.71
C ARG A 36 5.26 -1.42 10.07
N ILE A 37 5.85 -1.62 8.89
CA ILE A 37 5.73 -2.84 8.10
C ILE A 37 7.11 -3.29 7.66
N ASP A 38 7.43 -4.55 7.87
CA ASP A 38 8.56 -5.18 7.18
C ASP A 38 8.06 -5.76 5.86
N THR A 39 8.70 -5.39 4.76
CA THR A 39 8.36 -5.83 3.42
C THR A 39 9.49 -6.67 2.84
N CYS A 40 9.11 -7.76 2.18
CA CYS A 40 9.99 -8.57 1.35
C CYS A 40 9.45 -8.53 -0.09
N LEU A 41 10.27 -8.05 -1.02
CA LEU A 41 9.93 -8.03 -2.45
C LEU A 41 10.72 -9.08 -3.20
N ASP A 42 9.99 -9.94 -3.90
CA ASP A 42 10.56 -10.88 -4.83
C ASP A 42 11.26 -10.15 -6.00
N PRO A 43 12.18 -10.84 -6.71
CA PRO A 43 12.92 -10.24 -7.80
C PRO A 43 12.00 -9.69 -8.91
N GLY A 44 12.26 -8.45 -9.35
CA GLY A 44 11.49 -7.79 -10.41
C GLY A 44 10.14 -7.21 -9.99
N VAL A 45 9.67 -7.46 -8.76
CA VAL A 45 8.42 -6.89 -8.25
C VAL A 45 8.56 -5.38 -8.09
N ARG A 46 7.53 -4.65 -8.53
CA ARG A 46 7.45 -3.19 -8.55
C ARG A 46 6.10 -2.74 -7.99
N ARG A 47 6.12 -1.69 -7.17
CA ARG A 47 4.89 -0.97 -6.82
C ARG A 47 4.48 0.03 -7.92
N PRO A 48 3.19 0.15 -8.24
CA PRO A 48 2.67 1.22 -9.10
C PRO A 48 3.11 2.61 -8.64
N LEU A 49 3.11 3.60 -9.54
CA LEU A 49 3.45 4.97 -9.17
C LEU A 49 2.35 5.55 -8.26
N HIS A 50 2.74 6.01 -7.08
CA HIS A 50 1.79 6.50 -6.09
C HIS A 50 2.35 7.65 -5.25
N SER A 51 1.47 8.26 -4.46
CA SER A 51 1.84 9.19 -3.41
C SER A 51 1.01 8.95 -2.15
N HIS A 52 1.57 9.31 -1.00
CA HIS A 52 0.88 9.33 0.28
C HIS A 52 0.49 10.77 0.62
N PRO A 53 -0.78 11.20 0.43
CA PRO A 53 -1.13 12.63 0.50
C PRO A 53 -0.86 13.30 1.84
N LYS A 54 -0.91 12.53 2.93
CA LYS A 54 -0.78 13.03 4.29
C LYS A 54 0.30 12.32 5.10
N GLN A 55 1.00 11.33 4.55
CA GLN A 55 1.98 10.52 5.28
C GLN A 55 3.38 10.68 4.70
N ASP A 56 4.36 10.90 5.55
CA ASP A 56 5.75 10.62 5.21
C ASP A 56 5.97 9.10 5.22
N GLU A 57 6.71 8.59 4.25
CA GLU A 57 7.10 7.18 4.18
C GLU A 57 8.62 7.06 4.34
N ARG A 58 9.06 6.46 5.44
CA ARG A 58 10.48 6.19 5.70
C ARG A 58 10.81 4.74 5.36
N PHE A 59 11.79 4.55 4.49
CA PHE A 59 12.35 3.27 4.10
C PHE A 59 13.65 3.00 4.86
N VAL A 60 13.83 1.79 5.36
CA VAL A 60 15.09 1.30 5.94
C VAL A 60 15.41 -0.06 5.32
N VAL A 61 16.43 -0.13 4.47
CA VAL A 61 16.79 -1.40 3.80
C VAL A 61 17.51 -2.29 4.80
N ARG A 62 17.02 -3.53 4.94
CA ARG A 62 17.56 -4.54 5.86
C ARG A 62 18.49 -5.49 5.14
N GLU A 63 18.08 -5.96 3.97
CA GLU A 63 18.85 -6.89 3.14
C GLU A 63 18.61 -6.61 1.65
N GLY A 64 19.64 -6.79 0.83
CA GLY A 64 19.57 -6.57 -0.62
C GLY A 64 19.70 -5.10 -1.02
N THR A 65 19.18 -4.79 -2.21
CA THR A 65 19.18 -3.43 -2.77
C THR A 65 17.75 -3.06 -3.16
N LEU A 66 17.24 -1.94 -2.67
CA LEU A 66 15.94 -1.39 -3.07
C LEU A 66 16.16 -0.26 -4.05
N ALA A 67 15.51 -0.31 -5.22
CA ALA A 67 15.49 0.81 -6.13
C ALA A 67 14.26 1.67 -5.85
N LEU A 68 14.46 2.98 -5.71
CA LEU A 68 13.42 3.95 -5.37
C LEU A 68 13.51 5.14 -6.32
N ALA A 69 12.40 5.48 -6.98
CA ALA A 69 12.23 6.70 -7.75
C ALA A 69 11.33 7.66 -6.99
N VAL A 70 11.76 8.91 -6.83
CA VAL A 70 11.04 9.96 -6.10
C VAL A 70 11.08 11.24 -6.92
N GLY A 71 9.92 11.73 -7.35
CA GLY A 71 9.85 12.79 -8.36
C GLY A 71 10.66 12.43 -9.61
N ASP A 72 11.59 13.29 -10.01
CA ASP A 72 12.47 13.07 -11.18
C ASP A 72 13.75 12.28 -10.87
N GLY A 73 13.99 11.94 -9.60
CA GLY A 73 15.20 11.28 -9.12
C GLY A 73 15.05 9.76 -9.01
N LYS A 74 16.15 9.03 -9.24
CA LYS A 74 16.25 7.59 -8.95
C LYS A 74 17.47 7.33 -8.07
N ARG A 75 17.31 6.44 -7.09
CA ARG A 75 18.38 5.98 -6.20
C ARG A 75 18.27 4.49 -5.93
N LEU A 76 19.41 3.88 -5.68
CA LEU A 76 19.53 2.54 -5.12
C LEU A 76 19.86 2.71 -3.64
N LEU A 77 19.18 1.95 -2.79
CA LEU A 77 19.42 1.90 -1.35
C LEU A 77 19.93 0.50 -1.02
N GLU A 78 21.13 0.42 -0.49
CA GLU A 78 21.76 -0.82 -0.03
C GLU A 78 21.38 -1.13 1.43
N ALA A 79 21.62 -2.37 1.86
CA ALA A 79 21.40 -2.78 3.25
C ALA A 79 22.06 -1.83 4.26
N GLY A 80 21.27 -1.35 5.22
CA GLY A 80 21.68 -0.36 6.22
C GLY A 80 21.40 1.09 5.83
N GLU A 81 21.09 1.38 4.56
CA GLU A 81 20.70 2.71 4.12
C GLU A 81 19.21 2.99 4.37
N GLU A 82 18.90 4.26 4.57
CA GLU A 82 17.55 4.72 4.83
C GLU A 82 17.24 6.03 4.12
N THR A 83 15.95 6.27 3.91
CA THR A 83 15.49 7.52 3.35
C THR A 83 14.02 7.78 3.68
N THR A 84 13.59 9.02 3.54
CA THR A 84 12.19 9.39 3.74
C THR A 84 11.67 10.08 2.50
N VAL A 85 10.49 9.66 2.05
CA VAL A 85 9.69 10.33 1.04
C VAL A 85 8.67 11.19 1.75
N ALA A 86 8.69 12.50 1.47
CA ALA A 86 7.78 13.43 2.11
C ALA A 86 6.34 13.26 1.59
N ALA A 87 5.36 13.52 2.44
CA ALA A 87 3.94 13.48 2.10
C ALA A 87 3.63 14.23 0.80
N GLY A 88 2.82 13.61 -0.04
CA GLY A 88 2.37 14.10 -1.34
C GLY A 88 3.41 14.02 -2.46
N THR A 89 4.59 13.43 -2.20
CA THR A 89 5.62 13.26 -3.24
C THR A 89 5.38 11.98 -4.03
N PRO A 90 5.19 12.02 -5.37
CA PRO A 90 5.08 10.83 -6.20
C PRO A 90 6.35 9.98 -6.16
N HIS A 91 6.18 8.68 -5.99
CA HIS A 91 7.28 7.73 -5.94
C HIS A 91 6.84 6.29 -6.33
N THR A 92 7.83 5.47 -6.65
CA THR A 92 7.70 4.03 -6.90
C THR A 92 8.98 3.35 -6.45
N PHE A 93 8.87 2.13 -5.92
CA PHE A 93 10.00 1.29 -5.59
C PHE A 93 9.88 -0.08 -6.24
N TRP A 94 11.03 -0.73 -6.44
CA TRP A 94 11.10 -2.06 -7.01
C TRP A 94 12.36 -2.78 -6.56
N ASN A 95 12.31 -4.11 -6.64
CA ASN A 95 13.52 -4.92 -6.56
C ASN A 95 14.24 -4.86 -7.92
N PRO A 96 15.44 -4.24 -8.02
CA PRO A 96 16.15 -4.06 -9.29
C PRO A 96 16.78 -5.35 -9.82
N HIS A 97 16.84 -6.42 -9.02
CA HIS A 97 17.45 -7.68 -9.42
C HIS A 97 16.43 -8.54 -10.16
N GLY A 98 16.70 -8.89 -11.42
CA GLY A 98 15.82 -9.66 -12.29
C GLY A 98 15.90 -11.17 -12.10
N GLY A 99 15.63 -11.67 -10.88
CA GLY A 99 15.47 -13.11 -10.60
C GLY A 99 16.44 -13.72 -9.60
N GLU A 100 17.38 -12.95 -9.03
CA GLU A 100 18.48 -13.54 -8.26
C GLU A 100 18.28 -13.52 -6.74
N ARG A 101 17.69 -12.45 -6.19
CA ARG A 101 17.55 -12.25 -4.73
C ARG A 101 16.38 -11.36 -4.37
N GLU A 102 15.73 -11.69 -3.27
CA GLU A 102 14.74 -10.84 -2.60
C GLU A 102 15.41 -9.59 -2.01
N VAL A 103 14.63 -8.53 -1.81
CA VAL A 103 15.01 -7.36 -1.00
C VAL A 103 14.10 -7.27 0.21
N ARG A 104 14.67 -7.00 1.38
CA ARG A 104 13.93 -6.83 2.64
C ARG A 104 14.16 -5.42 3.17
N PHE A 105 13.09 -4.73 3.53
CA PHE A 105 13.14 -3.38 4.06
C PHE A 105 11.99 -3.14 5.01
N THR A 106 12.16 -2.18 5.93
CA THR A 106 11.09 -1.70 6.81
C THR A 106 10.56 -0.38 6.25
N THR A 107 9.25 -0.20 6.25
CA THR A 107 8.60 1.10 6.03
C THR A 107 7.95 1.60 7.31
N GLU A 108 8.00 2.92 7.52
CA GLU A 108 7.21 3.62 8.53
C GLU A 108 6.39 4.71 7.86
N HIS A 109 5.07 4.69 8.07
CA HIS A 109 4.13 5.67 7.53
C HIS A 109 3.64 6.58 8.65
N ARG A 110 3.85 7.89 8.51
CA ARG A 110 3.62 8.87 9.59
C ARG A 110 2.85 10.09 9.10
N PRO A 111 1.70 10.44 9.72
CA PRO A 111 1.00 9.72 10.78
C PRO A 111 0.47 8.36 10.30
N ALA A 112 0.04 7.48 11.21
CA ALA A 112 -0.40 6.14 10.86
C ALA A 112 -1.58 6.11 9.87
N LEU A 113 -2.55 7.00 10.11
CA LEU A 113 -3.88 6.95 9.48
C LEU A 113 -4.44 5.51 9.51
N ARG A 114 -5.04 5.04 8.42
CA ARG A 114 -5.55 3.66 8.27
C ARG A 114 -4.70 2.84 7.29
N PHE A 115 -3.40 3.09 7.23
CA PHE A 115 -2.55 2.47 6.20
C PHE A 115 -2.47 0.94 6.31
N ASP A 116 -2.46 0.38 7.52
CA ASP A 116 -2.49 -1.07 7.71
C ASP A 116 -3.81 -1.70 7.23
N GLU A 117 -4.94 -1.01 7.39
CA GLU A 117 -6.23 -1.43 6.81
C GLU A 117 -6.21 -1.39 5.28
N PHE A 118 -5.58 -0.37 4.67
CA PHE A 118 -5.42 -0.29 3.22
C PHE A 118 -4.61 -1.48 2.66
N VAL A 119 -3.49 -1.83 3.29
CA VAL A 119 -2.66 -2.98 2.88
C VAL A 119 -3.46 -4.27 2.96
N ARG A 120 -4.21 -4.49 4.05
CA ARG A 120 -5.10 -5.64 4.20
C ARG A 120 -6.16 -5.71 3.11
N ALA A 121 -6.84 -4.59 2.82
CA ALA A 121 -7.86 -4.52 1.78
C ALA A 121 -7.29 -4.84 0.38
N MET A 122 -6.10 -4.33 0.05
CA MET A 122 -5.41 -4.66 -1.20
C MET A 122 -5.08 -6.16 -1.31
N VAL A 123 -4.60 -6.78 -0.23
CA VAL A 123 -4.28 -8.21 -0.19
C VAL A 123 -5.54 -9.08 -0.25
N ALA A 124 -6.62 -8.67 0.41
CA ALA A 124 -7.92 -9.34 0.29
C ALA A 124 -8.43 -9.31 -1.17
N LEU A 125 -8.33 -8.15 -1.84
CA LEU A 125 -8.68 -8.02 -3.25
C LEU A 125 -7.86 -8.94 -4.15
N ASP A 126 -6.56 -9.04 -3.89
CA ASP A 126 -5.66 -9.94 -4.61
C ASP A 126 -6.05 -11.42 -4.44
N ARG A 127 -6.34 -11.85 -3.21
CA ARG A 127 -6.77 -13.23 -2.90
C ARG A 127 -8.06 -13.62 -3.64
N GLU A 128 -8.93 -12.65 -3.92
CA GLU A 128 -10.15 -12.85 -4.71
C GLU A 128 -9.92 -12.78 -6.23
N GLY A 129 -8.68 -12.55 -6.68
CA GLY A 129 -8.34 -12.38 -8.10
C GLY A 129 -8.79 -11.04 -8.68
N GLY A 130 -8.98 -10.03 -7.83
CA GLY A 130 -9.47 -8.71 -8.20
C GLY A 130 -8.40 -7.71 -8.65
N LEU A 131 -7.13 -8.13 -8.70
CA LEU A 131 -6.02 -7.32 -9.23
C LEU A 131 -5.63 -7.75 -10.66
N ASP A 132 -5.15 -6.79 -11.45
CA ASP A 132 -4.55 -7.03 -12.75
C ASP A 132 -3.05 -7.39 -12.65
N SER A 133 -2.39 -7.56 -13.81
CA SER A 133 -0.97 -7.93 -13.86
C SER A 133 -0.02 -6.85 -13.35
N ASP A 134 -0.49 -5.62 -13.20
CA ASP A 134 0.27 -4.49 -12.66
C ASP A 134 0.02 -4.31 -11.15
N GLY A 135 -0.79 -5.19 -10.53
CA GLY A 135 -1.15 -5.13 -9.12
C GLY A 135 -2.20 -4.06 -8.81
N MET A 136 -2.93 -3.58 -9.82
CA MET A 136 -3.99 -2.58 -9.67
C MET A 136 -5.37 -3.24 -9.65
N PRO A 137 -6.39 -2.64 -8.99
CA PRO A 137 -7.76 -3.16 -9.05
C PRO A 137 -8.27 -3.30 -10.48
N ALA A 138 -8.55 -4.54 -10.91
CA ALA A 138 -8.97 -4.85 -12.27
C ALA A 138 -10.37 -4.29 -12.61
N ASN A 139 -11.22 -4.14 -11.59
CA ASN A 139 -12.52 -3.47 -11.73
C ASN A 139 -12.39 -1.99 -11.31
N PRO A 140 -12.63 -1.02 -12.21
CA PRO A 140 -12.48 0.39 -11.91
C PRO A 140 -13.47 0.91 -10.86
N LEU A 141 -14.63 0.25 -10.67
CA LEU A 141 -15.55 0.59 -9.58
C LEU A 141 -14.95 0.23 -8.22
N VAL A 142 -14.38 -0.97 -8.10
CA VAL A 142 -13.71 -1.42 -6.88
C VAL A 142 -12.49 -0.53 -6.60
N GLY A 143 -11.68 -0.24 -7.63
CA GLY A 143 -10.53 0.64 -7.51
C GLY A 143 -10.90 2.06 -7.08
N ALA A 144 -11.96 2.64 -7.66
CA ALA A 144 -12.45 3.95 -7.26
C ALA A 144 -12.99 3.96 -5.83
N THR A 145 -13.74 2.93 -5.41
CA THR A 145 -14.22 2.79 -4.03
C THR A 145 -13.05 2.71 -3.05
N LEU A 146 -12.06 1.87 -3.33
CA LEU A 146 -10.89 1.68 -2.46
C LEU A 146 -10.05 2.96 -2.35
N LEU A 147 -9.73 3.60 -3.47
CA LEU A 147 -8.93 4.83 -3.48
C LEU A 147 -9.67 6.04 -2.90
N GLU A 148 -11.00 6.06 -2.94
CA GLU A 148 -11.78 7.10 -2.26
C GLU A 148 -11.84 6.87 -0.75
N GLU A 149 -12.04 5.62 -0.31
CA GLU A 149 -12.07 5.22 1.11
C GLU A 149 -10.73 5.54 1.80
N PHE A 150 -9.61 5.26 1.13
CA PHE A 150 -8.24 5.47 1.62
C PHE A 150 -7.53 6.66 0.95
N ARG A 151 -8.28 7.70 0.57
CA ARG A 151 -7.77 8.86 -0.18
C ARG A 151 -6.73 9.72 0.56
N ASP A 152 -6.65 9.54 1.87
CA ASP A 152 -5.72 10.26 2.74
C ASP A 152 -4.38 9.51 2.86
N GLU A 153 -4.43 8.19 2.70
CA GLU A 153 -3.32 7.25 2.73
C GLU A 153 -2.66 7.09 1.36
N MET A 154 -3.46 6.99 0.28
CA MET A 154 -2.96 6.56 -1.02
C MET A 154 -3.58 7.33 -2.19
N ARG A 155 -2.75 7.65 -3.19
CA ARG A 155 -3.19 8.11 -4.51
C ARG A 155 -2.43 7.43 -5.62
N ALA A 156 -3.15 7.07 -6.68
CA ALA A 156 -2.56 6.55 -7.91
C ALA A 156 -2.14 7.73 -8.81
N GLU A 157 -0.85 7.98 -8.96
CA GLU A 157 -0.35 9.16 -9.69
C GLU A 157 -0.37 8.97 -11.22
N ASP A 158 -0.61 7.74 -11.69
CA ASP A 158 -0.86 7.46 -13.10
C ASP A 158 -2.29 7.84 -13.56
N VAL A 159 -3.19 8.16 -12.61
CA VAL A 159 -4.56 8.63 -12.90
C VAL A 159 -4.63 10.16 -12.75
N PRO A 160 -5.13 10.92 -13.74
CA PRO A 160 -5.19 12.38 -13.64
C PRO A 160 -5.96 12.86 -12.41
N LEU A 161 -5.39 13.81 -11.66
CA LEU A 161 -5.97 14.33 -10.42
C LEU A 161 -7.43 14.83 -10.54
N PRO A 162 -7.87 15.49 -11.65
CA PRO A 162 -9.27 15.86 -11.81
C PRO A 162 -10.21 14.64 -11.89
N VAL A 163 -9.74 13.52 -12.46
CA VAL A 163 -10.51 12.26 -12.51
C VAL A 163 -10.65 11.72 -11.10
N GLN A 164 -9.55 11.62 -10.35
CA GLN A 164 -9.61 11.15 -8.97
C GLN A 164 -10.56 12.01 -8.11
N ARG A 165 -10.49 13.34 -8.22
CA ARG A 165 -11.31 14.24 -7.39
C ARG A 165 -12.79 14.31 -7.75
N LEU A 166 -13.14 14.14 -9.02
CA LEU A 166 -14.52 14.36 -9.50
C LEU A 166 -15.25 13.06 -9.82
N VAL A 167 -14.53 12.04 -10.27
CA VAL A 167 -15.12 10.79 -10.77
C VAL A 167 -15.09 9.71 -9.70
N PHE A 168 -14.02 9.56 -8.93
CA PHE A 168 -13.94 8.48 -7.93
C PHE A 168 -15.05 8.55 -6.87
N PRO A 169 -15.40 9.71 -6.28
CA PRO A 169 -16.51 9.77 -5.33
C PRO A 169 -17.85 9.31 -5.93
N VAL A 170 -18.08 9.61 -7.21
CA VAL A 170 -19.30 9.21 -7.93
C VAL A 170 -19.29 7.69 -8.17
N LEU A 171 -18.17 7.15 -8.67
CA LEU A 171 -18.03 5.71 -8.92
C LEU A 171 -18.07 4.90 -7.62
N ALA A 172 -17.46 5.39 -6.54
CA ALA A 172 -17.52 4.78 -5.21
C ALA A 172 -18.96 4.74 -4.68
N GLY A 173 -19.72 5.83 -4.85
CA GLY A 173 -21.15 5.85 -4.49
C GLY A 173 -21.98 4.84 -5.27
N ILE A 174 -21.74 4.70 -6.58
CA ILE A 174 -22.38 3.68 -7.42
C ILE A 174 -21.94 2.28 -7.00
N GLY A 175 -20.64 2.08 -6.75
CA GLY A 175 -20.04 0.82 -6.33
C GLY A 175 -20.66 0.31 -5.04
N GLY A 176 -20.78 1.17 -4.02
CA GLY A 176 -21.43 0.84 -2.76
C GLY A 176 -22.87 0.37 -2.92
N VAL A 177 -23.66 0.99 -3.82
CA VAL A 177 -25.04 0.57 -4.11
C VAL A 177 -25.09 -0.78 -4.84
N LEU A 178 -24.11 -1.06 -5.70
CA LEU A 178 -24.03 -2.29 -6.50
C LEU A 178 -23.29 -3.45 -5.79
N GLY A 179 -22.82 -3.25 -4.56
CA GLY A 179 -22.08 -4.27 -3.81
C GLY A 179 -20.60 -4.37 -4.15
N TYR A 180 -20.03 -3.40 -4.88
CA TYR A 180 -18.58 -3.26 -5.13
C TYR A 180 -17.92 -2.37 -4.08
N GLY A 181 -18.18 -2.66 -2.80
CA GLY A 181 -17.54 -2.01 -1.66
C GLY A 181 -16.02 -2.22 -1.64
N ALA A 182 -15.30 -1.41 -0.86
CA ALA A 182 -13.91 -1.74 -0.55
C ALA A 182 -13.87 -3.10 0.18
N PRO A 183 -12.94 -4.00 -0.17
CA PRO A 183 -12.78 -5.27 0.52
C PRO A 183 -12.64 -5.05 2.03
N GLU A 184 -13.31 -5.88 2.83
CA GLU A 184 -13.17 -5.82 4.28
C GLU A 184 -11.76 -6.26 4.68
N PRO A 185 -10.99 -5.43 5.41
CA PRO A 185 -9.61 -5.73 5.82
C PRO A 185 -9.43 -7.05 6.60
N ASP A 186 -10.49 -7.51 7.26
CA ASP A 186 -10.47 -8.67 8.16
C ASP A 186 -11.45 -9.79 7.72
N ALA A 187 -11.86 -9.82 6.45
CA ALA A 187 -12.72 -10.89 5.95
C ALA A 187 -12.06 -12.27 6.15
N PRO A 188 -12.75 -13.24 6.79
CA PRO A 188 -12.22 -14.59 6.91
C PRO A 188 -12.10 -15.26 5.53
N PRO A 189 -11.16 -16.21 5.37
CA PRO A 189 -11.01 -16.98 4.12
C PRO A 189 -12.22 -17.86 3.80
#